data_AF-A0A967NBM4-F1
#
_entry.id   AF-A0A967NBM4-F1
#
_cell.length_a   1.000
_cell.length_b   1.000
_cell.length_c   1.000
_cell.angle_alpha   90.00
_cell.angle_beta   90.00
_cell.angle_gamma   90.00
#
_symmetry.space_group_name_H-M   'P 1'
#
loop_
_entity.id
_entity.type
_entity.pdbx_description
1 polymer ?
#
loop_
_entity_poly.entity_id
_entity_poly.type
_entity_poly.pdbx_seq_one_letter_code
_entity_poly.pdbx_strand_id
1 'polypeptide(L)' 'MDVRVEDSAALLGAQGPFVRTLEGFAPRAAQQQMAAAIESALHDQQTLVAESGTGTGKTLAYLVPSVLS' A
#
# COMPACT_ATOMS: atom_id res chain seq x y z
N MET A 1 23.75 3.32 -1.28
CA MET A 1 22.91 3.54 -0.09
C MET A 1 21.58 2.92 -0.42
N ASP A 2 21.41 1.64 -0.08
CA ASP A 2 20.13 0.94 -0.21
C ASP A 2 19.12 1.63 0.68
N VAL A 3 18.19 2.37 0.08
CA VAL A 3 16.90 2.60 0.72
C VAL A 3 16.27 1.22 0.76
N ARG A 4 16.30 0.57 1.94
CA ARG A 4 15.56 -0.68 2.12
C ARG A 4 14.10 -0.33 1.85
N VAL A 5 13.56 -0.85 0.75
CA VAL A 5 12.16 -0.69 0.34
C VAL A 5 11.29 -0.91 1.58
N GLU A 6 10.66 0.15 2.05
CA GLU A 6 9.73 0.06 3.16
C GLU A 6 8.49 -0.68 2.64
N ASP A 7 8.18 -1.83 3.26
CA ASP A 7 6.98 -2.62 2.98
C ASP A 7 5.75 -1.69 2.88
N SER A 8 5.17 -1.60 1.67
CA SER A 8 4.07 -0.68 1.39
C SER A 8 2.88 -0.92 2.31
N ALA A 9 2.69 -2.17 2.75
CA ALA A 9 1.68 -2.52 3.75
C ALA A 9 2.01 -1.95 5.13
N ALA A 10 3.28 -1.97 5.54
CA ALA A 10 3.70 -1.38 6.81
C ALA A 10 3.51 0.14 6.84
N LEU A 11 3.75 0.84 5.71
CA LEU A 11 3.48 2.27 5.58
C LEU A 11 1.99 2.60 5.73
N LEU A 12 1.09 1.72 5.28
CA LEU A 12 -0.36 1.83 5.45
C LEU A 12 -0.87 1.21 6.76
N GLY A 13 0.06 0.79 7.63
CA GLY A 13 -0.19 0.20 8.94
C GLY A 13 -0.54 1.21 10.04
N ALA A 14 -0.94 0.70 11.21
CA ALA A 14 -1.27 1.52 12.38
C ALA A 14 -0.09 2.36 12.92
N GLN A 15 1.14 1.98 12.58
CA GLN A 15 2.35 2.72 12.95
C GLN A 15 2.92 3.55 11.79
N GLY A 16 2.31 3.46 10.61
CA GLY A 16 2.72 4.14 9.39
C GLY A 16 2.53 5.65 9.44
N PRO A 17 3.17 6.40 8.53
CA PRO A 17 3.13 7.86 8.52
C PRO A 17 1.71 8.42 8.32
N PHE A 18 0.86 7.75 7.54
CA PHE A 18 -0.48 8.24 7.19
C PHE A 18 -1.40 8.40 8.40
N VAL A 19 -1.23 7.60 9.45
CA VAL A 19 -1.99 7.73 10.71
C VAL A 19 -1.74 9.09 11.39
N ARG A 20 -0.54 9.64 11.21
CA ARG A 20 -0.12 10.91 11.83
C ARG A 20 -0.34 12.12 10.93
N THR A 21 -0.35 11.93 9.60
CA THR A 21 -0.32 13.03 8.63
C THR A 21 -1.62 13.26 7.88
N LEU A 22 -2.49 12.25 7.77
CA LEU A 22 -3.73 12.32 7.02
C LEU A 22 -4.93 12.23 7.97
N GLU A 23 -5.63 13.35 8.15
CA GLU A 23 -6.85 13.39 8.96
C GLU A 23 -7.88 12.39 8.45
N GLY A 24 -8.48 11.62 9.37
CA GLY A 24 -9.47 10.59 9.03
C GLY A 24 -8.88 9.32 8.38
N PHE A 25 -7.56 9.21 8.26
CA PHE A 25 -6.94 7.95 7.86
C PHE A 25 -7.13 6.89 8.93
N ALA A 26 -7.65 5.74 8.52
CA ALA A 26 -7.78 4.55 9.34
C ALA A 26 -7.11 3.38 8.61
N PRO A 27 -6.14 2.69 9.23
CA PRO A 27 -5.54 1.49 8.67
C PRO A 27 -6.60 0.43 8.38
N ARG A 28 -6.51 -0.22 7.22
CA ARG A 28 -7.44 -1.30 6.82
C ARG A 28 -6.63 -2.49 6.31
N ALA A 29 -6.92 -3.68 6.82
CA ALA A 29 -6.23 -4.90 6.42
C ALA A 29 -6.32 -5.15 4.90
N ALA A 30 -7.50 -4.94 4.29
CA ALA A 30 -7.68 -5.08 2.85
C ALA A 30 -6.82 -4.08 2.03
N GLN A 31 -6.61 -2.87 2.54
CA GLN A 31 -5.74 -1.88 1.90
C GLN A 31 -4.28 -2.32 1.91
N GLN A 32 -3.82 -2.85 3.05
CA GLN A 32 -2.46 -3.35 3.25
C GLN A 32 -2.19 -4.60 2.41
N GLN A 33 -3.14 -5.54 2.36
CA GLN A 33 -3.08 -6.73 1.51
C GLN A 33 -3.00 -6.37 0.03
N MET A 34 -3.81 -5.40 -0.41
CA MET A 34 -3.77 -4.92 -1.79
C MET A 34 -2.43 -4.25 -2.11
N ALA A 35 -1.89 -3.42 -1.21
CA ALA A 35 -0.59 -2.78 -1.40
C ALA A 35 0.55 -3.80 -1.53
N ALA A 36 0.60 -4.80 -0.65
CA ALA A 36 1.60 -5.88 -0.71
C ALA A 36 1.48 -6.71 -1.99
N ALA A 37 0.26 -7.02 -2.44
CA ALA A 37 0.06 -7.74 -3.69
C ALA A 37 0.51 -6.93 -4.91
N ILE A 38 0.25 -5.62 -4.92
CA ILE A 38 0.69 -4.71 -5.99
C ILE A 38 2.21 -4.58 -5.97
N GLU A 39 2.83 -4.39 -4.81
CA GLU A 39 4.28 -4.32 -4.65
C GLU A 39 4.98 -5.56 -5.21
N SER A 40 4.49 -6.75 -4.86
CA SER A 40 5.00 -8.02 -5.42
C SER A 40 4.84 -8.08 -6.94
N ALA A 41 3.69 -7.67 -7.48
CA ALA A 41 3.44 -7.68 -8.91
C ALA A 41 4.34 -6.68 -9.67
N LEU A 42 4.61 -5.51 -9.09
CA LEU A 42 5.53 -4.52 -9.65
C LEU A 42 6.97 -5.05 -9.66
N HIS A 43 7.43 -5.61 -8.54
CA HIS A 43 8.76 -6.22 -8.41
C HIS A 43 8.95 -7.37 -9.42
N ASP A 44 7.96 -8.24 -9.56
CA ASP A 44 8.04 -9.43 -10.41
C ASP A 44 7.65 -9.15 -11.88
N GLN A 45 7.33 -7.90 -12.23
CA GLN A 45 6.87 -7.47 -13.55
C GLN A 45 5.66 -8.28 -14.06
N GLN A 46 4.71 -8.57 -13.17
CA GLN A 46 3.53 -9.38 -13.45
C GLN A 46 2.25 -8.53 -13.53
N THR A 47 1.26 -9.04 -14.26
CA THR A 47 -0.08 -8.45 -14.29
C THR A 47 -0.89 -8.96 -13.09
N LEU A 48 -1.36 -8.05 -12.24
CA LEU A 48 -2.30 -8.33 -11.15
C LEU A 48 -3.69 -7.79 -11.49
N VAL A 49 -4.72 -8.63 -11.31
CA VAL A 49 -6.12 -8.20 -11.27
C VAL A 49 -6.60 -8.31 -9.83
N ALA A 50 -6.99 -7.18 -9.24
CA ALA A 50 -7.49 -7.12 -7.88
C ALA A 50 -8.82 -6.37 -7.81
N GLU A 51 -9.77 -6.90 -7.05
CA GLU A 51 -11.03 -6.23 -6.74
C GLU A 51 -10.95 -5.64 -5.33
N SER A 52 -11.45 -4.42 -5.18
CA SER A 52 -11.58 -3.77 -3.86
C SER A 52 -12.95 -3.12 -3.73
N GLY A 53 -13.62 -3.33 -2.60
CA GLY A 53 -14.86 -2.64 -2.28
C GLY A 53 -14.66 -1.13 -2.09
N THR A 54 -15.75 -0.38 -2.07
CA THR A 54 -15.73 1.07 -1.79
C THR A 54 -15.20 1.33 -0.36
N GLY A 55 -14.55 2.48 -0.16
CA GLY A 55 -13.99 2.85 1.15
C GLY A 55 -12.76 2.05 1.60
N THR A 56 -12.28 1.08 0.82
CA THR A 56 -11.06 0.29 1.11
C THR A 56 -9.77 1.12 1.05
N GLY A 57 -9.82 2.33 0.49
CA GLY A 57 -8.63 3.17 0.30
C GLY A 57 -7.77 2.73 -0.89
N LYS A 58 -8.42 2.24 -1.97
CA LYS A 58 -7.79 1.75 -3.22
C LYS A 58 -6.71 2.69 -3.73
N THR A 59 -6.97 4.00 -3.69
CA THR A 59 -6.04 5.02 -4.18
C THR A 59 -4.67 4.93 -3.54
N LEU A 60 -4.59 4.91 -2.20
CA LEU A 60 -3.30 4.76 -1.51
C LEU A 60 -2.73 3.35 -1.65
N ALA A 61 -3.58 2.32 -1.72
CA ALA A 61 -3.13 0.94 -1.89
C ALA A 61 -2.35 0.72 -3.19
N TYR A 62 -2.66 1.43 -4.28
CA TYR A 62 -1.86 1.36 -5.51
C TYR A 62 -0.76 2.43 -5.56
N LEU A 63 -1.00 3.66 -5.07
CA LEU A 63 -0.03 4.75 -5.20
C LEU A 63 1.23 4.55 -4.37
N VAL A 64 1.10 4.07 -3.12
CA VAL A 64 2.24 3.87 -2.23
C VAL A 64 3.27 2.92 -2.84
N PRO A 65 2.91 1.68 -3.24
CA PRO A 65 3.87 0.79 -3.87
C PRO A 65 4.38 1.32 -5.21
N SER A 66 3.55 1.96 -6.04
CA SER A 66 3.99 2.49 -7.34
C SER A 66 5.01 3.63 -7.28
N VAL A 67 5.13 4.34 -6.15
CA VAL A 67 6.14 5.41 -5.97
C VAL A 67 7.45 4.85 -5.39
N LEU A 68 7.39 3.69 -4.74
CA LEU A 68 8.51 3.09 -4.02
C LEU A 68 9.21 1.95 -4.78
N SER A 69 8.48 1.26 -5.67
CA SER A 69 8.97 0.15 -6.52
C SER A 69 9.55 0.64 -7.83
#